data_AF-Q2W9F9-F1
#
_entry.id   AF-Q2W9F9-F1
#
_cell.length_a   1.000
_cell.length_b   1.000
_cell.length_c   1.000
_cell.angle_alpha   90.00
_cell.angle_beta   90.00
_cell.angle_gamma   90.00
#
_symmetry.space_group_name_H-M   'P 1'
#
loop_
_entity.id
_entity.type
_entity.pdbx_description
1 polymer ?
#
loop_
_entity_poly.entity_id
_entity_poly.type
_entity_poly.pdbx_seq_one_letter_code
_entity_poly.pdbx_strand_id
1 'polypeptide(L)'
;MENREMFEEIAALIGSIAKAFDLSDTDVVAAIEQGSLGMEMITDAEGRNCVEASHDGRVARIYPGAIYRVGDQPPAADEDCGGGGCSCGH
;
A
#
# COMPACT_ATOMS: atom_id res chain seq x y z
N MET A 1 28.68 0.62 13.48
CA MET A 1 27.99 -0.15 12.43
C MET A 1 26.52 0.26 12.32
N GLU A 2 25.87 0.62 13.45
CA GLU A 2 24.46 1.02 13.54
C GLU A 2 24.01 2.16 12.60
N ASN A 3 24.87 3.14 12.34
CA ASN A 3 24.48 4.29 11.54
C ASN A 3 24.22 3.93 10.05
N ARG A 4 24.94 2.95 9.51
CA ARG A 4 24.74 2.48 8.12
C ARG A 4 23.44 1.69 7.98
N GLU A 5 23.15 0.82 8.95
CA GLU A 5 21.92 0.02 8.96
C GLU A 5 20.68 0.92 9.07
N MET A 6 20.73 1.96 9.91
CA MET A 6 19.65 2.95 10.00
C MET A 6 19.38 3.66 8.67
N PHE A 7 20.44 4.04 7.93
CA PHE A 7 20.27 4.66 6.61
C PHE A 7 19.69 3.70 5.57
N GLU A 8 20.04 2.41 5.63
CA GLU A 8 19.46 1.38 4.78
C GLU A 8 17.97 1.18 5.06
N GLU A 9 17.56 1.19 6.33
CA GLU A 9 16.14 1.11 6.73
C GLU A 9 15.33 2.33 6.25
N ILE A 10 15.88 3.54 6.40
CA ILE A 10 15.24 4.76 5.91
C ILE A 10 15.09 4.71 4.38
N ALA A 11 16.15 4.32 3.66
CA ALA A 11 16.09 4.19 2.20
C ALA A 11 15.07 3.13 1.77
N ALA A 12 14.97 2.00 2.47
CA ALA A 12 13.99 0.97 2.21
C ALA A 12 12.55 1.46 2.43
N LEU A 13 12.32 2.27 3.47
CA LEU A 13 11.03 2.90 3.74
C LEU A 13 10.66 3.90 2.63
N ILE A 14 11.57 4.81 2.28
CA ILE A 14 11.38 5.78 1.19
C ILE A 14 11.02 5.06 -0.12
N GLY A 15 11.78 4.03 -0.49
CA GLY A 15 11.52 3.25 -1.70
C GLY A 15 10.18 2.50 -1.67
N SER A 16 9.69 2.13 -0.49
CA SER A 16 8.36 1.51 -0.34
C SER A 16 7.23 2.54 -0.53
N ILE A 17 7.41 3.76 0.00
CA ILE A 17 6.46 4.87 -0.19
C ILE A 17 6.44 5.31 -1.66
N ALA A 18 7.61 5.41 -2.30
CA ALA A 18 7.76 5.73 -3.72
C ALA A 18 6.96 4.77 -4.59
N LYS A 19 7.12 3.46 -4.35
CA LYS A 19 6.32 2.42 -5.02
C LYS A 19 4.82 2.53 -4.72
N ALA A 20 4.44 2.88 -3.48
CA ALA A 20 3.04 2.99 -3.10
C ALA A 20 2.31 4.10 -3.89
N PHE A 21 2.97 5.23 -4.11
CA PHE A 21 2.37 6.38 -4.77
C PHE A 21 2.76 6.57 -6.24
N ASP A 22 3.63 5.73 -6.77
CA ASP A 22 4.20 5.85 -8.13
C ASP A 22 4.99 7.17 -8.30
N LEU A 23 5.84 7.44 -7.30
CA LEU A 23 6.71 8.60 -7.23
C LEU A 23 8.18 8.16 -7.33
N SER A 24 9.07 9.11 -7.63
CA SER A 24 10.50 8.88 -7.43
C SER A 24 10.89 9.04 -5.96
N ASP A 25 12.00 8.43 -5.54
CA ASP A 25 12.54 8.59 -4.18
C ASP A 25 12.78 10.08 -3.84
N THR A 26 13.22 10.87 -4.83
CA THR A 26 13.43 12.32 -4.67
C THR A 26 12.13 13.06 -4.41
N ASP A 27 11.04 12.70 -5.09
CA ASP A 27 9.72 13.33 -4.88
C ASP A 27 9.16 12.97 -3.50
N VAL A 28 9.40 11.75 -3.01
CA VAL A 28 9.02 11.35 -1.65
C VAL A 28 9.76 12.17 -0.61
N VAL A 29 11.08 12.35 -0.76
CA VAL A 29 11.87 13.22 0.14
C VAL A 29 11.34 14.65 0.12
N ALA A 30 11.10 15.19 -1.07
CA ALA A 30 10.55 16.54 -1.22
C ALA A 30 9.18 16.68 -0.54
N ALA A 31 8.31 15.67 -0.66
CA ALA A 31 7.00 15.65 0.00
C ALA A 31 7.11 15.58 1.54
N ILE A 32 8.10 14.86 2.06
CA ILE A 32 8.41 14.84 3.50
C ILE A 32 8.87 16.22 3.98
N GLU A 33 9.81 16.84 3.26
CA GLU A 33 10.35 18.17 3.60
C GLU A 33 9.28 19.27 3.55
N GLN A 34 8.32 19.14 2.64
CA GLN A 34 7.19 20.07 2.50
C GLN A 34 6.05 19.79 3.47
N GLY A 35 6.06 18.65 4.16
CA GLY A 35 4.96 18.21 5.03
C GLY A 35 3.69 17.80 4.27
N SER A 36 3.79 17.51 2.98
CA SER A 36 2.66 17.03 2.16
C SER A 36 2.47 15.51 2.21
N LEU A 37 3.44 14.78 2.79
CA LEU A 37 3.34 13.35 3.09
C LEU A 37 2.95 13.13 4.56
N GLY A 38 1.78 12.53 4.80
CA GLY A 38 1.39 12.04 6.12
C GLY A 38 1.87 10.61 6.34
N MET A 39 2.38 10.29 7.53
CA MET A 39 2.76 8.92 7.91
C MET A 39 2.37 8.64 9.36
N GLU A 40 1.76 7.48 9.58
CA GLU A 40 1.39 7.01 10.92
C GLU A 40 1.69 5.51 11.07
N MET A 41 2.24 5.12 12.22
CA MET A 41 2.37 3.72 12.60
C MET A 41 1.04 3.26 13.20
N ILE A 42 0.38 2.30 12.55
CA ILE A 42 -0.91 1.78 12.98
C ILE A 42 -0.87 0.27 13.16
N THR A 43 -1.85 -0.26 13.88
CA THR A 43 -2.17 -1.69 13.92
C THR A 43 -3.49 -1.88 13.18
N ASP A 44 -3.52 -2.77 12.18
CA ASP A 44 -4.72 -3.05 11.42
C ASP A 44 -5.73 -3.93 12.20
N ALA A 45 -6.89 -4.20 11.59
CA ALA A 45 -7.95 -5.00 12.20
C ALA A 45 -7.56 -6.47 12.47
N GLU A 46 -6.50 -6.97 11.81
CA GLU A 46 -5.95 -8.32 12.01
C GLU A 46 -4.81 -8.32 13.05
N GLY A 47 -4.51 -7.18 13.67
CA GLY A 47 -3.45 -7.06 14.66
C GLY A 47 -2.05 -6.92 14.05
N ARG A 48 -1.93 -6.63 12.75
CA ARG A 48 -0.64 -6.45 12.08
C ARG A 48 -0.21 -5.00 12.12
N ASN A 49 1.06 -4.76 12.42
CA ASN A 49 1.65 -3.42 12.38
C ASN A 49 1.98 -3.03 10.94
N CYS A 50 1.63 -1.81 10.56
CA CYS A 50 1.98 -1.21 9.27
C CYS A 50 2.17 0.30 9.39
N VAL A 51 2.83 0.87 8.37
CA VAL A 51 2.83 2.33 8.16
C VAL A 51 1.64 2.66 7.25
N GLU A 52 0.73 3.50 7.73
CA GLU A 52 -0.24 4.16 6.85
C GLU A 52 0.37 5.47 6.36
N ALA A 53 0.49 5.60 5.04
CA ALA A 53 1.00 6.79 4.38
C ALA A 53 -0.11 7.45 3.57
N SER A 54 -0.12 8.79 3.53
CA SER A 54 -1.06 9.59 2.76
C SER A 54 -0.35 10.66 1.95
N HIS A 55 -0.75 10.82 0.69
CA HIS A 55 -0.20 11.80 -0.25
C HIS A 55 -1.26 12.15 -1.30
N ASP A 56 -1.50 13.43 -1.57
CA ASP A 56 -2.44 13.90 -2.60
C ASP A 56 -3.82 13.22 -2.56
N GLY A 57 -4.35 13.00 -1.36
CA GLY A 57 -5.65 12.34 -1.14
C GLY A 57 -5.66 10.82 -1.37
N ARG A 58 -4.52 10.21 -1.74
CA ARG A 58 -4.33 8.76 -1.80
C ARG A 58 -3.81 8.25 -0.47
N VAL A 59 -4.21 7.04 -0.10
CA VAL A 59 -3.77 6.38 1.13
C VAL A 59 -3.25 4.99 0.79
N ALA A 60 -2.12 4.62 1.39
CA ALA A 60 -1.54 3.29 1.27
C ALA A 60 -1.09 2.77 2.63
N ARG A 61 -1.24 1.46 2.84
CA ARG A 61 -0.73 0.73 4.00
C ARG A 61 0.46 -0.10 3.58
N ILE A 62 1.59 0.11 4.25
CA ILE A 62 2.87 -0.51 3.95
C ILE A 62 3.19 -1.50 5.07
N TYR A 63 3.20 -2.78 4.72
CA TYR A 63 3.55 -3.90 5.58
C TYR A 63 4.96 -4.38 5.23
N PRO A 64 5.61 -5.16 6.11
CA PRO A 64 6.83 -5.88 5.75
C PRO A 64 6.62 -6.72 4.47
N GLY A 65 7.23 -6.30 3.37
CA GLY A 65 7.17 -6.99 2.08
C GLY A 65 5.89 -6.80 1.25
N ALA A 66 4.92 -5.97 1.67
CA ALA A 66 3.68 -5.77 0.93
C ALA A 66 3.16 -4.33 1.01
N ILE A 67 2.49 -3.87 -0.05
CA ILE A 67 1.85 -2.55 -0.12
C ILE A 67 0.39 -2.76 -0.50
N TYR A 68 -0.51 -2.14 0.25
CA TYR A 68 -1.94 -2.13 -0.02
C TYR A 68 -2.43 -0.70 -0.25
N ARG A 69 -2.99 -0.41 -1.42
CA ARG A 69 -3.53 0.91 -1.76
C ARG A 69 -5.00 0.95 -1.39
N VAL A 70 -5.36 1.85 -0.47
CA VAL A 70 -6.74 1.98 0.01
C VAL A 70 -7.59 2.58 -1.11
N GLY A 71 -8.69 1.93 -1.46
CA GLY A 71 -9.58 2.35 -2.55
C GLY A 71 -9.23 1.76 -3.93
N ASP A 72 -8.09 1.08 -4.06
CA ASP A 72 -7.68 0.36 -5.28
C ASP A 72 -8.24 -1.07 -5.30
N GLN A 73 -9.27 -1.33 -4.49
CA GLN A 73 -9.93 -2.62 -4.46
C GLN A 73 -10.52 -2.88 -5.86
N PRO A 74 -10.09 -3.95 -6.56
CA PRO A 74 -10.76 -4.33 -7.79
C PRO A 74 -12.26 -4.48 -7.49
N PRO A 75 -13.16 -4.09 -8.41
CA PRO A 75 -14.59 -4.30 -8.20
C PRO A 75 -14.78 -5.74 -7.75
N ALA A 76 -15.52 -5.93 -6.65
CA ALA A 76 -15.87 -7.25 -6.16
C ALA A 76 -16.32 -8.08 -7.37
N ALA A 77 -15.69 -9.23 -7.60
CA ALA A 77 -16.10 -10.11 -8.68
C ALA A 77 -17.61 -10.31 -8.51
N ASP A 78 -18.39 -9.83 -9.49
CA ASP A 78 -19.83 -9.99 -9.49
C ASP A 78 -20.13 -11.47 -9.23
N GLU A 79 -20.76 -11.75 -8.08
CA GLU A 79 -21.52 -12.96 -7.84
C GLU A 79 -22.76 -12.92 -8.76
N ASP A 80 -22.55 -12.98 -10.07
CA ASP A 80 -23.58 -13.20 -11.07
C ASP A 80 -23.02 -14.06 -12.20
N CYS A 81 -22.86 -15.34 -11.89
CA CYS A 81 -23.07 -16.40 -12.88
C CYS A 81 -24.29 -17.20 -12.41
N GLY A 82 -25.42 -16.49 -12.25
CA GLY A 82 -26.74 -17.06 -12.14
C GLY A 82 -27.31 -17.31 -13.53
N GLY A 83 -27.45 -18.57 -13.91
CA GLY A 83 -28.43 -18.99 -14.91
C GLY A 83 -27.87 -19.42 -16.26
N GLY A 84 -27.94 -20.73 -16.53
CA GLY A 84 -27.70 -21.23 -17.88
C GLY A 84 -27.73 -22.74 -18.02
N GLY A 85 -28.92 -23.32 -18.06
CA GLY A 85 -29.17 -24.45 -18.96
C GLY A 85 -29.08 -25.85 -18.38
N CYS A 86 -30.25 -26.44 -18.18
CA CYS A 86 -30.47 -27.89 -18.17
C CYS A 86 -29.86 -28.54 -19.43
N SER A 87 -29.19 -29.70 -19.32
CA SER A 87 -29.51 -30.86 -20.17
C SER A 87 -28.93 -32.16 -19.60
N CYS A 88 -29.68 -33.22 -19.87
CA CYS A 88 -29.64 -34.58 -19.37
C CYS A 88 -28.89 -35.54 -20.30
N GLY A 89 -28.31 -36.60 -19.71
CA GLY A 89 -28.18 -37.94 -20.31
C GLY A 89 -26.94 -38.23 -21.18
N HIS A 90 -26.07 -39.14 -20.74
CA HIS A 90 -26.11 -40.59 -21.04
C HIS A 90 -25.10 -41.33 -20.17
#